data_AF-A0A256H4C2-F1
#
_entry.id   AF-A0A256H4C2-F1
#
_cell.length_a   1.000
_cell.length_b   1.000
_cell.length_c   1.000
_cell.angle_alpha   90.00
_cell.angle_beta   90.00
_cell.angle_gamma   90.00
#
_symmetry.space_group_name_H-M   'P 1'
#
loop_
_entity.id
_entity.type
_entity.pdbx_description
1 polymer ?
#
loop_
_entity_poly.entity_id
_entity_poly.type
_entity_poly.pdbx_seq_one_letter_code
_entity_poly.pdbx_strand_id
1 'polypeptide(L)'
;MALQLSHAVSDGIRRTLTRTGGILFVGFLVIQFGIQTAVNSTVLGYLPPQAAAQFSRNAGLALPMSGNVGLALFGVLIILSSVYFVILSRTFAQPLSEMSTFPAPATQRLGRATAIALVGGLIVSITVMIGFFLLFIPGLFFAASFLFFIFAVAVEDRGIISSLKRSWGLARGSRLKLGVLVVVSALFGGVIGGVAPLLDLAGVPVAADVVTVVLTTVFFLPYYAIIASAYLQLRDDRDVSNRSTTEPIDASQVPEL
;
A
#
# COMPACT_ATOMS: atom_id res chain seq x y z
N MET A 1 11.72 18.55 12.46
CA MET A 1 11.34 19.64 11.54
C MET A 1 9.99 19.31 10.90
N ALA A 2 9.35 20.24 10.20
CA ALA A 2 8.03 20.01 9.63
C ALA A 2 8.11 19.13 8.36
N LEU A 3 7.35 18.03 8.30
CA LEU A 3 7.20 17.15 7.13
C LEU A 3 7.24 17.93 5.81
N GLN A 4 8.31 17.77 5.01
CA GLN A 4 8.49 18.51 3.76
C GLN A 4 7.84 17.72 2.63
N LEU A 5 6.54 17.93 2.44
CA LEU A 5 5.73 17.21 1.44
C LEU A 5 6.38 17.25 0.05
N SER A 6 6.93 18.41 -0.35
CA SER A 6 7.61 18.58 -1.64
C SER A 6 8.80 17.62 -1.81
N HIS A 7 9.62 17.45 -0.77
CA HIS A 7 10.75 16.52 -0.81
C HIS A 7 10.27 15.07 -0.80
N ALA A 8 9.27 14.73 0.01
CA ALA A 8 8.70 13.37 0.01
C ALA A 8 8.08 13.00 -1.35
N VAL A 9 7.41 13.96 -2.01
CA VAL A 9 6.82 13.79 -3.34
C VAL A 9 7.89 13.60 -4.41
N SER A 10 8.87 14.52 -4.48
CA SER A 10 9.98 14.41 -5.44
C SER A 10 10.79 13.14 -5.25
N ASP A 11 11.08 12.79 -3.99
CA ASP A 11 11.84 11.59 -3.68
C ASP A 11 11.04 10.33 -4.05
N GLY A 12 9.78 10.23 -3.64
CA GLY A 12 8.89 9.12 -3.98
C GLY A 12 8.74 8.89 -5.49
N ILE A 13 8.60 9.96 -6.27
CA ILE A 13 8.54 9.88 -7.75
C ILE A 13 9.87 9.38 -8.33
N ARG A 14 11.01 9.89 -7.85
CA ARG A 14 12.33 9.43 -8.30
C ARG A 14 12.55 7.95 -7.99
N ARG A 15 12.06 7.46 -6.84
CA ARG A 15 12.12 6.04 -6.46
C ARG A 15 11.33 5.16 -7.41
N THR A 16 10.17 5.62 -7.87
CA THR A 16 9.32 4.88 -8.80
C THR A 16 9.93 4.78 -10.20
N LEU A 17 10.67 5.82 -10.63
CA LEU A 17 11.33 5.87 -11.94
C LEU A 17 12.66 5.10 -12.00
N THR A 18 13.09 4.44 -10.93
CA THR A 18 14.28 3.57 -10.94
C THR A 18 14.01 2.25 -11.68
N ARG A 19 15.07 1.56 -12.12
CA ARG A 19 14.97 0.23 -12.76
C ARG A 19 14.19 -0.77 -11.88
N THR A 20 14.47 -0.75 -10.58
CA THR A 20 13.78 -1.60 -9.59
C THR A 20 12.33 -1.16 -9.38
N GLY A 21 12.06 0.15 -9.34
CA GLY A 21 10.70 0.69 -9.35
C GLY A 21 9.89 0.23 -10.56
N GLY A 22 10.50 0.18 -11.74
CA GLY A 22 9.89 -0.36 -12.96
C GLY A 22 9.59 -1.86 -12.89
N ILE A 23 10.50 -2.67 -12.33
CA ILE A 23 10.25 -4.11 -12.11
C ILE A 23 9.08 -4.31 -11.14
N LEU A 24 9.05 -3.53 -10.05
CA LEU A 24 7.97 -3.55 -9.07
C LEU A 24 6.64 -3.11 -9.71
N PHE A 25 6.67 -2.08 -10.57
CA PHE A 25 5.50 -1.63 -11.33
C PHE A 25 4.91 -2.75 -12.17
N VAL A 26 5.74 -3.42 -12.97
CA VAL A 26 5.31 -4.55 -13.81
C VAL A 26 4.79 -5.71 -12.95
N GLY A 27 5.49 -6.03 -11.86
CA GLY A 27 5.06 -7.07 -10.91
C GLY A 27 3.69 -6.76 -10.30
N PHE A 28 3.45 -5.52 -9.89
CA PHE A 28 2.15 -5.09 -9.35
C PHE A 28 1.04 -5.18 -10.39
N LEU A 29 1.34 -4.76 -11.62
CA LEU A 29 0.40 -4.77 -12.74
C LEU A 29 -0.02 -6.21 -13.08
N VAL A 30 0.93 -7.16 -13.12
CA VAL A 30 0.65 -8.59 -13.32
C VAL A 30 -0.21 -9.16 -12.18
N ILE A 31 0.13 -8.84 -10.93
CA ILE A 31 -0.65 -9.30 -9.76
C ILE A 31 -2.08 -8.74 -9.80
N GLN A 32 -2.25 -7.46 -10.13
CA GLN A 32 -3.56 -6.82 -10.23
C GLN A 32 -4.43 -7.45 -11.32
N PHE A 33 -3.90 -7.61 -12.54
CA PHE A 33 -4.65 -8.30 -13.60
C PHE A 33 -4.99 -9.74 -13.23
N GLY A 34 -4.05 -10.45 -12.60
CA GLY A 34 -4.29 -11.80 -12.10
C GLY A 34 -5.45 -11.83 -11.12
N ILE A 35 -5.47 -10.93 -10.14
CA ILE A 35 -6.51 -10.85 -9.11
C ILE A 35 -7.86 -10.51 -9.73
N GLN A 36 -7.92 -9.48 -10.56
CA GLN A 36 -9.15 -9.06 -11.24
C GLN A 36 -9.74 -10.21 -12.07
N THR A 37 -8.89 -10.87 -12.87
CA THR A 37 -9.29 -12.01 -13.69
C THR A 37 -9.75 -13.20 -12.85
N ALA A 38 -9.04 -13.51 -11.77
CA ALA A 38 -9.39 -14.61 -10.86
C ALA A 38 -10.74 -14.34 -10.18
N VAL A 39 -10.99 -13.12 -9.72
CA VAL A 39 -12.27 -12.72 -9.11
C VAL A 39 -13.40 -12.85 -10.12
N ASN A 40 -13.27 -12.26 -11.30
CA ASN A 40 -14.29 -12.33 -12.36
C ASN A 40 -14.62 -13.78 -12.75
N SER A 41 -13.59 -14.62 -12.88
CA SER A 41 -13.74 -16.06 -13.22
C SER A 41 -14.40 -16.85 -12.09
N THR A 42 -14.06 -16.53 -10.84
CA THR A 42 -14.65 -17.18 -9.65
C THR A 42 -16.13 -16.86 -9.56
N VAL A 43 -16.49 -15.59 -9.73
CA VAL A 43 -17.88 -15.13 -9.69
C VAL A 43 -18.70 -15.83 -10.78
N LEU A 44 -18.20 -15.88 -12.01
CA LEU A 44 -18.85 -16.63 -13.11
C LEU A 44 -19.11 -18.10 -12.77
N GLY A 45 -18.15 -18.75 -12.10
CA GLY A 45 -18.27 -20.17 -11.76
C GLY A 45 -19.27 -20.50 -10.66
N TYR A 46 -19.70 -19.52 -9.85
CA TYR A 46 -20.70 -19.71 -8.79
C TYR A 46 -22.06 -19.08 -9.11
N LEU A 47 -22.15 -18.27 -10.17
CA LEU A 47 -23.41 -17.66 -10.59
C LEU A 47 -24.33 -18.69 -11.28
N PRO A 48 -25.66 -18.60 -11.07
CA PRO A 48 -26.63 -19.34 -11.86
C PRO A 48 -26.47 -19.02 -13.36
N PRO A 49 -26.79 -19.95 -14.29
CA PRO A 49 -26.52 -19.77 -15.72
C PRO A 49 -27.11 -18.49 -16.33
N GLN A 50 -28.28 -18.06 -15.85
CA GLN A 50 -28.94 -16.83 -16.30
C GLN A 50 -28.15 -15.57 -15.87
N ALA A 51 -27.69 -15.54 -14.62
CA ALA A 51 -26.88 -14.45 -14.09
C ALA A 51 -25.44 -14.48 -14.64
N ALA A 52 -24.88 -15.67 -14.89
CA ALA A 52 -23.57 -15.83 -15.50
C ALA A 52 -23.56 -15.32 -16.95
N ALA A 53 -24.62 -15.54 -17.72
CA ALA A 53 -24.75 -15.01 -19.08
C ALA A 53 -24.85 -13.47 -19.11
N GLN A 54 -25.49 -12.87 -18.11
CA GLN A 54 -25.54 -11.41 -17.96
C GLN A 54 -24.19 -10.85 -17.47
N PHE A 55 -23.60 -11.48 -16.46
CA PHE A 55 -22.32 -11.07 -15.89
C PHE A 55 -21.20 -11.22 -16.93
N SER A 56 -21.11 -12.32 -17.69
CA SER A 56 -20.07 -12.51 -18.72
C SER A 56 -20.09 -11.46 -19.84
N ARG A 57 -21.22 -10.81 -20.11
CA ARG A 57 -21.29 -9.69 -21.07
C ARG A 57 -20.67 -8.41 -20.53
N ASN A 58 -20.69 -8.24 -19.21
CA ASN A 58 -20.21 -7.05 -18.52
C ASN A 58 -18.91 -7.30 -17.74
N ALA A 59 -18.52 -8.55 -17.56
CA ALA A 59 -17.26 -8.96 -16.98
C ALA A 59 -16.19 -8.62 -18.00
N GLY A 60 -15.20 -7.83 -17.58
CA GLY A 60 -14.07 -7.51 -18.44
C GLY A 60 -13.20 -8.75 -18.65
N LEU A 61 -12.06 -8.82 -17.95
CA LEU A 61 -11.14 -9.94 -18.09
C LEU A 61 -11.61 -11.11 -17.23
N ALA A 62 -11.92 -12.24 -17.87
CA ALA A 62 -12.25 -13.50 -17.21
C ALA A 62 -11.70 -14.69 -18.01
N LEU A 63 -11.37 -15.77 -17.30
CA LEU A 63 -10.91 -17.03 -17.88
C LEU A 63 -12.02 -18.08 -17.75
N PRO A 64 -12.22 -18.94 -18.77
CA PRO A 64 -13.18 -20.03 -18.70
C PRO A 64 -12.63 -21.13 -17.79
N MET A 65 -12.87 -21.00 -16.49
CA MET A 65 -12.48 -21.97 -15.47
C MET A 65 -13.61 -22.21 -14.48
N SER A 66 -13.53 -23.31 -13.72
CA SER A 66 -14.51 -23.59 -12.66
C SER A 66 -14.33 -22.62 -11.48
N GLY A 67 -15.42 -22.32 -10.77
CA GLY A 67 -15.40 -21.39 -9.63
C GLY A 67 -14.37 -21.77 -8.56
N ASN A 68 -14.20 -23.07 -8.30
CA ASN A 68 -13.21 -23.58 -7.34
C ASN A 68 -11.76 -23.30 -7.78
N VAL A 69 -11.47 -23.42 -9.08
CA VAL A 69 -10.13 -23.14 -9.64
C VAL A 69 -9.84 -21.64 -9.58
N GLY A 70 -10.84 -20.80 -9.91
CA GLY A 70 -10.75 -19.35 -9.75
C GLY A 70 -10.48 -18.95 -8.31
N LEU A 71 -11.16 -19.56 -7.35
CA LEU A 71 -10.99 -19.29 -5.92
C LEU A 71 -9.61 -19.70 -5.42
N ALA A 72 -9.10 -20.85 -5.86
CA ALA A 72 -7.75 -21.30 -5.55
C ALA A 72 -6.70 -20.33 -6.13
N LEU A 73 -6.86 -19.91 -7.39
CA LEU A 73 -5.99 -18.94 -8.04
C LEU A 73 -6.02 -17.59 -7.31
N PHE A 74 -7.19 -17.11 -6.91
CA PHE A 74 -7.35 -15.90 -6.12
C PHE A 74 -6.59 -16.01 -4.79
N GLY A 75 -6.72 -17.14 -4.08
CA GLY A 75 -5.99 -17.37 -2.83
C GLY A 75 -4.47 -17.31 -3.01
N VAL A 76 -3.94 -17.94 -4.07
CA VAL A 76 -2.50 -17.89 -4.41
C VAL A 76 -2.06 -16.46 -4.70
N LEU A 77 -2.84 -15.71 -5.47
CA LEU A 77 -2.54 -14.32 -5.82
C LEU A 77 -2.59 -13.37 -4.62
N ILE A 78 -3.47 -13.62 -3.64
CA ILE A 78 -3.50 -12.87 -2.38
C ILE A 78 -2.21 -13.09 -1.59
N ILE A 79 -1.72 -14.33 -1.51
CA ILE A 79 -0.44 -14.62 -0.85
C ILE A 79 0.71 -13.93 -1.59
N LEU A 80 0.74 -14.03 -2.93
CA LEU A 80 1.75 -13.40 -3.76
C LEU A 80 1.74 -11.87 -3.62
N SER A 81 0.55 -11.27 -3.56
CA SER A 81 0.34 -9.84 -3.29
C SER A 81 0.91 -9.42 -1.94
N SER A 82 0.67 -10.22 -0.88
CA SER A 82 1.26 -9.94 0.44
C SER A 82 2.79 -9.98 0.41
N VAL A 83 3.38 -10.99 -0.22
CA VAL A 83 4.84 -11.09 -0.40
C VAL A 83 5.36 -9.87 -1.17
N TYR A 84 4.66 -9.48 -2.24
CA TYR A 84 4.98 -8.31 -3.04
C TYR A 84 4.99 -7.03 -2.19
N PHE A 85 3.99 -6.80 -1.34
CA PHE A 85 3.95 -5.64 -0.44
C PHE A 85 5.09 -5.61 0.57
N VAL A 86 5.52 -6.76 1.08
CA VAL A 86 6.70 -6.86 1.97
C VAL A 86 7.98 -6.51 1.21
N ILE A 87 8.15 -7.00 -0.01
CA ILE A 87 9.32 -6.66 -0.84
C ILE A 87 9.31 -5.18 -1.23
N LEU A 88 8.14 -4.65 -1.61
CA LEU A 88 7.94 -3.25 -1.99
C LEU A 88 8.30 -2.30 -0.86
N SER A 89 7.78 -2.57 0.35
CA SER A 89 8.07 -1.76 1.54
C SER A 89 9.55 -1.80 1.94
N ARG A 90 10.19 -2.98 1.91
CA ARG A 90 11.63 -3.12 2.20
C ARG A 90 12.50 -2.41 1.15
N THR A 91 12.15 -2.52 -0.12
CA THR A 91 12.89 -1.89 -1.22
C THR A 91 12.77 -0.37 -1.15
N PHE A 92 11.56 0.16 -0.94
CA PHE A 92 11.36 1.60 -0.77
C PHE A 92 11.80 2.11 0.60
N ALA A 93 12.14 1.25 1.56
CA ALA A 93 12.78 1.70 2.79
C ALA A 93 14.30 1.93 2.62
N GLN A 94 14.92 1.49 1.52
CA GLN A 94 16.35 1.68 1.26
C GLN A 94 16.68 3.12 0.80
N PRO A 95 17.92 3.58 1.03
CA PRO A 95 18.44 4.82 0.45
C PRO A 95 18.41 4.78 -1.08
N LEU A 96 18.18 5.93 -1.74
CA LEU A 96 18.10 6.01 -3.22
C LEU A 96 19.36 5.47 -3.93
N SER A 97 20.53 5.61 -3.31
CA SER A 97 21.81 5.14 -3.84
C SER A 97 21.92 3.62 -3.95
N GLU A 98 21.13 2.88 -3.18
CA GLU A 98 21.19 1.41 -3.11
C GLU A 98 20.03 0.72 -3.84
N MET A 99 19.06 1.48 -4.34
CA MET A 99 17.87 0.95 -5.02
C MET A 99 18.15 0.30 -6.38
N SER A 100 19.40 0.30 -6.87
CA SER A 100 19.79 -0.43 -8.10
C SER A 100 19.76 -1.96 -7.93
N THR A 101 19.73 -2.46 -6.69
CA THR A 101 19.78 -3.89 -6.38
C THR A 101 18.76 -4.24 -5.30
N PHE A 102 18.11 -5.42 -5.41
CA PHE A 102 17.22 -5.88 -4.36
C PHE A 102 17.98 -6.11 -3.03
N PRO A 103 17.44 -5.69 -1.87
CA PRO A 103 18.12 -5.88 -0.59
C PRO A 103 18.39 -7.36 -0.32
N ALA A 104 19.60 -7.72 0.10
CA ALA A 104 19.90 -9.05 0.65
C ALA A 104 18.97 -9.45 1.84
N PRO A 105 18.53 -8.55 2.74
CA PRO A 105 17.52 -8.88 3.75
C PRO A 105 16.08 -8.90 3.23
N ALA A 106 15.81 -8.62 1.93
CA ALA A 106 14.47 -8.69 1.37
C ALA A 106 13.83 -10.08 1.56
N THR A 107 14.65 -11.13 1.56
CA THR A 107 14.24 -12.53 1.75
C THR A 107 14.32 -13.03 3.18
N GLN A 108 15.02 -12.34 4.08
CA GLN A 108 15.15 -12.76 5.47
C GLN A 108 13.82 -12.60 6.22
N ARG A 109 13.36 -13.68 6.86
CA ARG A 109 12.10 -13.76 7.64
C ARG A 109 10.83 -13.42 6.85
N LEU A 110 10.85 -13.60 5.53
CA LEU A 110 9.70 -13.36 4.64
C LEU A 110 8.41 -14.01 5.15
N GLY A 111 8.47 -15.26 5.63
CA GLY A 111 7.27 -15.97 6.09
C GLY A 111 6.55 -15.25 7.23
N ARG A 112 7.29 -14.81 8.26
CA ARG A 112 6.71 -14.10 9.41
C ARG A 112 6.26 -12.69 9.02
N ALA A 113 7.06 -11.96 8.26
CA ALA A 113 6.71 -10.63 7.78
C ALA A 113 5.45 -10.65 6.89
N THR A 114 5.34 -11.63 5.99
CA THR A 114 4.18 -11.84 5.11
C THR A 114 2.95 -12.24 5.92
N ALA A 115 3.08 -13.12 6.91
CA ALA A 115 1.96 -13.51 7.77
C ALA A 115 1.44 -12.31 8.58
N ILE A 116 2.33 -11.50 9.16
CA ILE A 116 1.95 -10.30 9.91
C ILE A 116 1.38 -9.23 8.97
N ALA A 117 1.95 -9.04 7.79
CA ALA A 117 1.45 -8.11 6.78
C ALA A 117 0.07 -8.52 6.26
N LEU A 118 -0.17 -9.82 6.07
CA LEU A 118 -1.45 -10.35 5.62
C LEU A 118 -2.53 -10.17 6.69
N VAL A 119 -2.26 -10.61 7.92
CA VAL A 119 -3.19 -10.48 9.04
C VAL A 119 -3.43 -9.00 9.40
N GLY A 120 -2.36 -8.23 9.50
CA GLY A 120 -2.44 -6.80 9.81
C GLY A 120 -3.11 -6.00 8.69
N GLY A 121 -2.82 -6.32 7.43
CA GLY A 121 -3.48 -5.72 6.26
C GLY A 121 -4.97 -6.04 6.23
N LEU A 122 -5.37 -7.27 6.55
CA LEU A 122 -6.77 -7.67 6.65
C LEU A 122 -7.50 -6.90 7.76
N ILE A 123 -6.91 -6.81 8.95
CA ILE A 123 -7.48 -6.05 10.07
C ILE A 123 -7.64 -4.57 9.71
N VAL A 124 -6.62 -3.96 9.11
CA VAL A 124 -6.67 -2.55 8.67
C VAL A 124 -7.75 -2.37 7.61
N SER A 125 -7.82 -3.26 6.62
CA SER A 125 -8.83 -3.21 5.56
C SER A 125 -10.25 -3.28 6.13
N ILE A 126 -10.53 -4.22 7.03
CA ILE A 126 -11.83 -4.34 7.70
C ILE A 126 -12.13 -3.10 8.55
N THR A 127 -11.15 -2.58 9.28
CA THR A 127 -11.33 -1.38 10.12
C THR A 127 -11.65 -0.15 9.27
N VAL A 128 -10.95 0.03 8.15
CA VAL A 128 -11.21 1.12 7.20
C VAL A 128 -12.57 0.95 6.54
N MET A 129 -12.92 -0.27 6.13
CA MET A 129 -14.23 -0.58 5.54
C MET A 129 -15.37 -0.26 6.50
N ILE A 130 -15.30 -0.74 7.75
CA ILE A 130 -16.28 -0.43 8.79
C ILE A 130 -16.31 1.08 9.06
N GLY A 131 -15.15 1.73 9.10
CA GLY A 131 -15.02 3.17 9.25
C GLY A 131 -15.81 3.91 8.18
N PHE A 132 -15.59 3.61 6.91
CA PHE A 132 -16.32 4.20 5.78
C PHE A 132 -17.81 3.87 5.78
N PHE A 133 -18.18 2.63 6.14
CA PHE A 133 -19.56 2.16 6.15
C PHE A 133 -20.40 2.84 7.25
N LEU A 134 -19.79 3.09 8.41
CA LEU A 134 -20.44 3.82 9.50
C LEU A 134 -20.57 5.31 9.15
N LEU A 135 -19.48 5.98 8.74
CA LEU A 135 -19.45 7.39 8.36
C LEU A 135 -18.17 7.68 7.54
N PHE A 136 -18.27 8.48 6.47
CA PHE A 136 -17.11 8.79 5.60
C PHE A 136 -15.90 9.39 6.35
N ILE A 137 -16.15 10.27 7.34
CA ILE A 137 -15.12 10.97 8.12
C ILE A 137 -14.27 10.01 9.01
N PRO A 138 -14.85 9.14 9.85
CA PRO A 138 -14.06 8.18 10.63
C PRO A 138 -13.29 7.18 9.77
N GLY A 139 -13.81 6.76 8.61
CA GLY A 139 -13.04 5.97 7.64
C GLY A 139 -11.74 6.69 7.21
N LEU A 140 -11.85 7.97 6.88
CA LEU A 140 -10.70 8.83 6.53
C LEU A 140 -9.71 8.96 7.69
N PHE A 141 -10.22 9.11 8.92
CA PHE A 141 -9.40 9.23 10.12
C PHE A 141 -8.61 7.95 10.42
N PHE A 142 -9.23 6.77 10.30
CA PHE A 142 -8.55 5.49 10.48
C PHE A 142 -7.53 5.22 9.36
N ALA A 143 -7.86 5.54 8.11
CA ALA A 143 -6.93 5.42 7.00
C ALA A 143 -5.66 6.28 7.22
N ALA A 144 -5.83 7.53 7.68
CA ALA A 144 -4.70 8.40 8.00
C ALA A 144 -3.86 7.87 9.18
N SER A 145 -4.53 7.26 10.16
CA SER A 145 -3.90 6.75 11.38
C SER A 145 -3.12 5.45 11.16
N PHE A 146 -3.55 4.63 10.21
CA PHE A 146 -2.92 3.34 9.88
C PHE A 146 -2.08 3.35 8.61
N LEU A 147 -1.95 4.50 7.95
CA LEU A 147 -1.17 4.66 6.72
C LEU A 147 0.27 4.13 6.83
N PHE A 148 0.89 4.29 8.00
CA PHE A 148 2.28 3.87 8.28
C PHE A 148 2.40 2.46 8.86
N PHE A 149 1.29 1.77 9.11
CA PHE A 149 1.30 0.47 9.75
C PHE A 149 2.14 -0.56 8.98
N ILE A 150 2.00 -0.59 7.65
CA ILE A 150 2.72 -1.54 6.79
C ILE A 150 4.24 -1.35 6.85
N PHE A 151 4.72 -0.11 6.98
CA PHE A 151 6.15 0.19 7.11
C PHE A 151 6.69 -0.17 8.49
N ALA A 152 5.93 0.10 9.56
CA ALA A 152 6.30 -0.31 10.91
C ALA A 152 6.38 -1.85 11.07
N VAL A 153 5.52 -2.59 10.37
CA VAL A 153 5.58 -4.06 10.32
C VAL A 153 6.76 -4.54 9.48
N ALA A 154 6.88 -4.06 8.25
CA ALA A 154 7.79 -4.65 7.26
C ALA A 154 9.26 -4.24 7.42
N VAL A 155 9.51 -3.05 7.99
CA VAL A 155 10.86 -2.48 8.16
C VAL A 155 11.40 -2.74 9.57
N GLU A 156 10.54 -2.68 10.59
CA GLU A 156 11.01 -2.77 11.99
C GLU A 156 10.84 -4.18 12.61
N ASP A 157 10.32 -5.15 11.85
CA ASP A 157 10.11 -6.56 12.27
C ASP A 157 9.28 -6.65 13.58
N ARG A 158 8.45 -5.63 13.85
CA ARG A 158 7.66 -5.49 15.09
C ARG A 158 6.33 -6.23 14.98
N GLY A 159 5.86 -6.77 16.11
CA GLY A 159 4.54 -7.40 16.21
C GLY A 159 3.39 -6.41 15.99
N ILE A 160 2.23 -6.95 15.59
CA ILE A 160 1.02 -6.20 15.18
C ILE A 160 0.72 -5.01 16.11
N ILE A 161 0.60 -5.25 17.41
CA ILE A 161 0.21 -4.24 18.40
C ILE A 161 1.24 -3.11 18.53
N SER A 162 2.54 -3.45 18.45
CA SER A 162 3.63 -2.47 18.55
C SER A 162 3.68 -1.56 17.33
N SER A 163 3.46 -2.13 16.14
CA SER A 163 3.37 -1.40 14.88
C SER A 163 2.14 -0.48 14.82
N LEU A 164 0.98 -0.94 15.34
CA LEU A 164 -0.22 -0.10 15.48
C LEU A 164 0.04 1.10 16.40
N LYS A 165 0.63 0.88 17.59
CA LYS A 165 0.89 1.94 18.56
C LYS A 165 1.92 2.96 18.05
N ARG A 166 2.94 2.50 17.30
CA ARG A 166 3.93 3.36 16.64
C ARG A 166 3.30 4.19 15.51
N SER A 167 2.49 3.57 14.64
CA SER A 167 1.75 4.27 13.58
C SER A 167 0.84 5.35 14.17
N TRP A 168 0.09 5.02 15.23
CA TRP A 168 -0.78 5.97 15.93
C TRP A 168 0.01 7.15 16.52
N GLY A 169 1.15 6.87 17.14
CA GLY A 169 2.03 7.90 17.69
C GLY A 169 2.57 8.83 16.61
N LEU A 170 3.03 8.30 15.47
CA LEU A 170 3.52 9.08 14.31
C LEU A 170 2.41 9.91 13.68
N ALA A 171 1.21 9.32 13.52
CA ALA A 171 0.05 9.99 12.94
C ALA A 171 -0.44 11.18 13.80
N ARG A 172 -0.34 11.09 15.14
CA ARG A 172 -0.75 12.16 16.06
C ARG A 172 0.03 13.47 15.88
N GLY A 173 1.28 13.41 15.41
CA GLY A 173 2.13 14.59 15.24
C GLY A 173 1.95 15.36 13.92
N SER A 174 1.31 14.77 12.90
CA SER A 174 1.22 15.37 11.55
C SER A 174 -0.14 15.20 10.86
N ARG A 175 -1.22 15.08 11.66
CA ARG A 175 -2.59 14.75 11.23
C ARG A 175 -3.10 15.56 10.03
N LEU A 176 -2.84 16.86 9.97
CA LEU A 176 -3.26 17.72 8.87
C LEU A 176 -2.58 17.34 7.53
N LYS A 177 -1.28 17.06 7.56
CA LYS A 177 -0.53 16.68 6.36
C LYS A 177 -0.84 15.25 5.92
N LEU A 178 -1.10 14.36 6.88
CA LEU A 178 -1.59 13.01 6.58
C LEU A 178 -3.02 13.02 6.03
N GLY A 179 -3.87 13.90 6.55
CA GLY A 179 -5.22 14.13 6.03
C GLY A 179 -5.20 14.50 4.56
N VAL A 180 -4.28 15.38 4.12
CA VAL A 180 -4.10 15.71 2.70
C VAL A 180 -3.77 14.47 1.87
N LEU A 181 -2.87 13.61 2.34
CA LEU A 181 -2.50 12.39 1.62
C LEU A 181 -3.70 11.44 1.47
N VAL A 182 -4.50 11.28 2.52
CA VAL A 182 -5.72 10.46 2.46
C VAL A 182 -6.79 11.09 1.57
N VAL A 183 -6.95 12.42 1.59
CA VAL A 183 -7.88 13.12 0.69
C VAL A 183 -7.47 12.93 -0.77
N VAL A 184 -6.18 13.01 -1.10
CA VAL A 184 -5.67 12.73 -2.45
C VAL A 184 -5.97 11.29 -2.86
N SER A 185 -5.77 10.33 -1.95
CA SER A 185 -6.14 8.92 -2.19
C SER A 185 -7.65 8.74 -2.40
N ALA A 186 -8.47 9.42 -1.59
CA ALA A 186 -9.94 9.36 -1.70
C ALA A 186 -10.43 9.98 -3.01
N LEU A 187 -9.87 11.12 -3.43
CA LEU A 187 -10.17 11.76 -4.70
C LEU A 187 -9.82 10.83 -5.86
N PHE A 188 -8.65 10.21 -5.81
CA PHE A 188 -8.21 9.27 -6.84
C PHE A 188 -9.08 8.00 -6.87
N GLY A 189 -9.43 7.45 -5.71
CA GLY A 189 -10.39 6.34 -5.61
C GLY A 189 -11.76 6.73 -6.18
N GLY A 190 -12.20 7.97 -5.98
CA GLY A 190 -13.40 8.51 -6.60
C GLY A 190 -13.30 8.61 -8.12
N VAL A 191 -12.15 9.03 -8.67
CA VAL A 191 -11.91 9.05 -10.12
C VAL A 191 -11.98 7.65 -10.70
N ILE A 192 -11.30 6.66 -10.11
CA ILE A 192 -11.40 5.26 -10.55
C ILE A 192 -12.84 4.77 -10.49
N GLY A 193 -13.51 4.97 -9.35
CA GLY A 193 -14.88 4.56 -9.12
C GLY A 193 -15.90 5.23 -10.06
N GLY A 194 -15.57 6.40 -10.62
CA GLY A 194 -16.38 7.08 -11.63
C GLY A 194 -16.06 6.67 -13.07
N VAL A 195 -14.79 6.42 -13.40
CA VAL A 195 -14.37 6.08 -14.77
C VAL A 195 -14.78 4.67 -15.17
N ALA A 196 -14.65 3.69 -14.28
CA ALA A 196 -14.93 2.29 -14.63
C ALA A 196 -16.39 2.05 -15.07
N PRO A 197 -17.42 2.51 -14.33
CA PRO A 197 -18.82 2.30 -14.72
C PRO A 197 -19.20 3.01 -16.02
N LEU A 198 -18.55 4.14 -16.35
CA LEU A 198 -18.79 4.86 -17.59
C LEU A 198 -18.27 4.08 -18.81
N LEU A 199 -17.12 3.43 -18.69
CA LEU A 199 -16.55 2.58 -19.73
C LEU A 199 -17.33 1.26 -19.89
N ASP A 200 -17.84 0.71 -18.79
CA ASP A 200 -18.76 -0.43 -18.83
C ASP A 200 -20.07 -0.08 -19.53
N LEU A 201 -20.63 1.10 -19.24
CA LEU A 201 -21.84 1.60 -19.90
C LEU A 201 -21.64 1.84 -21.40
N ALA A 202 -20.42 2.21 -21.80
CA ALA A 202 -20.03 2.34 -23.20
C ALA A 202 -19.87 0.99 -23.94
N GLY A 203 -20.05 -0.14 -23.23
CA GLY A 203 -20.01 -1.48 -23.81
C GLY A 203 -18.60 -2.03 -24.03
N VAL A 204 -17.59 -1.49 -23.34
CA VAL A 204 -16.18 -1.94 -23.47
C VAL A 204 -15.61 -2.38 -22.11
N PRO A 205 -16.15 -3.44 -21.48
CA PRO A 205 -15.80 -3.83 -20.12
C PRO A 205 -14.35 -4.31 -19.97
N VAL A 206 -13.77 -4.89 -21.02
CA VAL A 206 -12.34 -5.25 -21.03
C VAL A 206 -11.46 -4.00 -20.95
N ALA A 207 -11.83 -2.92 -21.68
CA ALA A 207 -11.11 -1.67 -21.59
C ALA A 207 -11.31 -1.00 -20.23
N ALA A 208 -12.49 -1.11 -19.63
CA ALA A 208 -12.76 -0.61 -18.28
C ALA A 208 -11.83 -1.28 -17.24
N ASP A 209 -11.69 -2.61 -17.29
CA ASP A 209 -10.76 -3.35 -16.42
C ASP A 209 -9.30 -2.92 -16.67
N VAL A 210 -8.87 -2.87 -17.93
CA VAL A 210 -7.50 -2.47 -18.28
C VAL A 210 -7.18 -1.06 -17.80
N VAL A 211 -8.07 -0.10 -18.08
CA VAL A 211 -7.92 1.29 -17.65
C VAL A 211 -7.90 1.38 -16.13
N THR A 212 -8.79 0.66 -15.45
CA THR A 212 -8.87 0.65 -13.98
C THR A 212 -7.58 0.11 -13.36
N VAL A 213 -7.08 -1.03 -13.85
CA VAL A 213 -5.83 -1.63 -13.38
C VAL A 213 -4.65 -0.69 -13.63
N VAL A 214 -4.51 -0.17 -14.85
CA VAL A 214 -3.40 0.72 -15.22
C VAL A 214 -3.44 2.00 -14.39
N LEU A 215 -4.58 2.67 -14.27
CA LEU A 215 -4.72 3.88 -13.45
C LEU A 215 -4.36 3.58 -11.99
N THR A 216 -4.89 2.47 -11.44
CA THR A 216 -4.59 2.05 -10.07
C THR A 216 -3.09 1.83 -9.88
N THR A 217 -2.42 1.09 -10.76
CA THR A 217 -0.98 0.83 -10.68
C THR A 217 -0.15 2.11 -10.80
N VAL A 218 -0.48 2.97 -11.78
CA VAL A 218 0.20 4.25 -12.05
C VAL A 218 0.12 5.20 -10.86
N PHE A 219 -0.99 5.22 -10.13
CA PHE A 219 -1.11 6.06 -8.95
C PHE A 219 -0.55 5.40 -7.68
N PHE A 220 -0.86 4.12 -7.48
CA PHE A 220 -0.55 3.44 -6.23
C PHE A 220 0.95 3.34 -5.99
N LEU A 221 1.75 3.03 -7.01
CA LEU A 221 3.20 2.85 -6.83
C LEU A 221 3.89 4.15 -6.38
N PRO A 222 3.71 5.30 -7.08
CA PRO A 222 4.29 6.56 -6.64
C PRO A 222 3.71 7.00 -5.30
N TYR A 223 2.39 6.88 -5.10
CA TYR A 223 1.75 7.22 -3.83
C TYR A 223 2.36 6.44 -2.65
N TYR A 224 2.58 5.14 -2.82
CA TYR A 224 3.20 4.29 -1.82
C TYR A 224 4.67 4.66 -1.56
N ALA A 225 5.43 5.02 -2.60
CA ALA A 225 6.81 5.51 -2.46
C ALA A 225 6.87 6.86 -1.70
N ILE A 226 5.90 7.75 -1.93
CA ILE A 226 5.79 9.04 -1.22
C ILE A 226 5.51 8.80 0.27
N ILE A 227 4.63 7.86 0.59
CA ILE A 227 4.38 7.45 1.99
C ILE A 227 5.65 6.88 2.62
N ALA A 228 6.41 6.06 1.88
CA ALA A 228 7.68 5.51 2.35
C ALA A 228 8.69 6.62 2.69
N SER A 229 8.88 7.59 1.80
CA SER A 229 9.78 8.73 2.04
C SER A 229 9.29 9.60 3.21
N ALA A 230 7.98 9.83 3.33
CA ALA A 230 7.39 10.54 4.48
C ALA A 230 7.60 9.79 5.80
N TYR A 231 7.52 8.45 5.79
CA TYR A 231 7.80 7.60 6.94
C TYR A 231 9.25 7.73 7.40
N LEU A 232 10.20 7.64 6.48
CA LEU A 232 11.64 7.76 6.77
C LEU A 232 11.97 9.13 7.38
N GLN A 233 11.45 10.21 6.82
CA GLN A 233 11.63 11.57 7.37
C GLN A 233 11.14 11.68 8.82
N LEU A 234 9.96 11.13 9.13
CA LEU A 234 9.39 11.18 10.48
C LEU A 234 10.10 10.27 11.47
N ARG A 235 10.70 9.17 11.00
CA ARG A 235 11.49 8.25 11.84
C ARG A 235 12.80 8.92 12.26
N ASP A 236 13.54 9.44 11.28
CA ASP A 236 14.88 10.00 11.52
C ASP A 236 14.80 11.24 12.42
N ASP A 237 13.78 12.10 12.25
CA ASP A 237 13.53 13.25 13.13
C ASP A 237 13.27 12.86 14.60
N ARG A 238 12.56 11.75 14.84
CA ARG A 238 12.28 11.28 16.20
C ARG A 238 13.49 10.65 16.86
N ASP A 239 14.29 9.90 16.11
CA ASP A 239 15.48 9.26 16.66
C ASP A 239 16.56 10.30 17.00
N VAL A 240 16.64 11.39 16.22
CA VAL A 240 17.45 12.57 16.56
C VAL A 240 16.93 13.23 17.83
N SER A 241 15.63 13.53 17.91
CA SER A 241 15.02 14.15 19.10
C SER A 241 15.22 13.32 20.37
N ASN A 242 15.10 11.99 20.27
CA ASN A 242 15.25 11.09 21.41
C ASN A 242 16.72 10.99 21.86
N ARG A 243 17.68 11.02 20.93
CA ARG A 243 19.12 11.11 21.26
C ARG A 243 19.45 12.40 22.01
N SER A 244 18.97 13.55 21.52
CA SER A 244 19.17 14.85 22.18
C SER A 244 18.45 14.98 23.54
N THR A 245 17.50 14.10 23.86
CA THR A 245 16.85 14.07 25.18
C THR A 245 17.57 13.11 26.15
N THR A 246 18.44 12.23 25.65
CA THR A 246 19.11 11.18 26.44
C THR A 246 20.58 11.48 26.73
N GLU A 247 21.21 12.43 26.04
CA GLU A 247 22.50 12.99 26.48
C GLU A 247 22.24 14.03 27.58
N PRO A 248 22.55 13.76 28.87
CA PRO A 248 22.82 14.85 29.78
C PRO A 248 24.07 15.53 29.23
N ILE A 249 23.99 16.84 28.99
CA ILE A 249 25.18 17.65 28.74
C ILE A 249 26.10 17.45 29.93
N ASP A 250 27.15 16.66 29.75
CA ASP A 250 28.19 16.48 30.75
C ASP A 250 29.01 17.77 30.80
N ALA A 251 28.57 18.68 31.65
CA ALA A 251 29.23 19.96 31.91
C ALA A 251 30.58 19.81 32.62
N SER A 252 31.11 18.59 32.81
CA SER A 252 32.40 18.34 33.45
C SER A 252 33.60 18.38 32.51
N GLN A 253 33.41 18.57 31.20
CA GLN A 253 34.52 18.72 30.24
C GLN A 253 34.75 20.18 29.79
N VAL A 254 34.69 21.13 30.73
CA VAL A 254 35.32 22.44 30.51
C VAL A 254 36.79 22.30 30.90
N PRO A 255 37.76 22.42 29.96
CA PRO A 255 39.16 22.53 30.34
C PRO A 255 39.32 23.87 31.05
N GLU A 256 39.69 23.86 32.34
CA GLU A 256 40.19 25.06 32.99
C GLU A 256 41.45 25.53 32.24
N LEU A 257 41.40 26.76 31.73
CA LEU A 257 42.53 27.51 31.17
C LEU A 257 43.15 28.39 32.27
#